data_AF-A0A7C5W5A5-F1
#
_entry.id   AF-A0A7C5W5A5-F1
#
_cell.length_a   1.000
_cell.length_b   1.000
_cell.length_c   1.000
_cell.angle_alpha   90.00
_cell.angle_beta   90.00
_cell.angle_gamma   90.00
#
_symmetry.space_group_name_H-M   'P 1'
#
loop_
_entity.id
_entity.type
_entity.pdbx_description
1 polymer ?
#
loop_
_entity_poly.entity_id
_entity_poly.type
_entity_poly.pdbx_seq_one_letter_code
_entity_poly.pdbx_strand_id
1 'polypeptide(L)'
;MAEGVKVRKKPWDAVKMDSLRNYLQKEYPGQKVKCSIMVSDDVLNGLETYMRNNNISMVSFNTHKRNLFTQLFSPSITRKALSRLIKPVFVFRSE
;
A
#
# COMPACT_ATOMS: atom_id res chain seq x y z
N MET A 1 -19.16 -10.41 22.63
CA MET A 1 -18.80 -8.98 22.69
C MET A 1 -17.31 -8.89 22.35
N ALA A 2 -16.96 -8.54 21.12
CA ALA A 2 -15.57 -8.41 20.70
C ALA A 2 -15.24 -6.91 20.62
N GLU A 3 -14.30 -6.47 21.45
CA GLU A 3 -13.81 -5.10 21.48
C GLU A 3 -13.18 -4.74 20.13
N GLY A 4 -13.72 -3.70 19.49
CA GLY A 4 -13.16 -3.14 18.27
C GLY A 4 -11.80 -2.52 18.56
N VAL A 5 -10.75 -3.08 17.96
CA VAL A 5 -9.41 -2.51 17.97
C VAL A 5 -9.46 -1.12 17.33
N LYS A 6 -9.38 -0.08 18.16
CA LYS A 6 -9.35 1.32 17.72
C LYS A 6 -7.95 1.64 17.22
N VAL A 7 -7.62 1.25 16.00
CA VAL A 7 -6.31 1.55 15.40
C VAL A 7 -6.22 3.06 15.15
N ARG A 8 -5.44 3.76 15.98
CA ARG A 8 -5.24 5.21 15.91
C ARG A 8 -4.28 5.56 14.77
N LYS A 9 -4.67 6.47 13.87
CA LYS A 9 -3.74 7.11 12.93
C LYS A 9 -2.66 7.86 13.73
N LYS A 10 -1.39 7.53 13.52
CA LYS A 10 -0.29 8.24 14.19
C LYS A 10 -0.13 9.62 13.54
N PRO A 11 0.05 10.71 14.32
CA PRO A 11 0.22 12.05 13.77
C PRO A 11 1.32 12.14 12.70
N TRP A 12 2.40 11.38 12.89
CA TRP A 12 3.52 11.33 11.97
C TRP A 12 3.19 10.74 10.58
N ASP A 13 2.24 9.81 10.51
CA ASP A 13 1.81 9.22 9.23
C ASP A 13 1.06 10.28 8.40
N ALA A 14 0.26 11.13 9.05
CA ALA A 14 -0.43 12.22 8.38
C ALA A 14 0.57 13.25 7.81
N VAL A 15 1.57 13.65 8.60
CA VAL A 15 2.62 14.58 8.16
C VAL A 15 3.37 14.04 6.94
N LYS A 16 3.81 12.77 6.98
CA LYS A 16 4.48 12.13 5.84
C LYS A 16 3.62 12.10 4.58
N MET A 17 2.33 11.84 4.74
CA MET A 17 1.40 11.77 3.61
C MET A 17 1.11 13.13 3.01
N ASP A 18 1.07 14.20 3.81
CA ASP A 18 0.95 15.56 3.31
C ASP A 18 2.21 15.97 2.55
N SER A 19 3.40 15.64 3.05
CA SER A 19 4.65 15.86 2.31
C SER A 19 4.66 15.13 0.96
N LEU A 20 4.24 13.87 0.93
CA LEU A 20 4.15 13.09 -0.31
C LEU A 20 3.13 13.69 -1.29
N ARG A 21 1.96 14.10 -0.79
CA ARG A 21 0.92 14.73 -1.61
C ARG A 21 1.43 16.02 -2.25
N ASN A 22 2.09 16.87 -1.45
CA ASN A 22 2.64 18.15 -1.92
C ASN A 22 3.73 17.93 -2.98
N TYR A 23 4.61 16.95 -2.77
CA TYR A 23 5.63 16.58 -3.76
C TYR A 23 5.00 16.15 -5.08
N LEU A 24 4.03 15.22 -5.06
CA LEU A 24 3.40 14.71 -6.28
C LEU A 24 2.60 15.79 -7.03
N GLN A 25 1.95 16.70 -6.31
CA GLN A 25 1.25 17.84 -6.92
C GLN A 25 2.21 18.84 -7.56
N LYS A 26 3.37 19.07 -6.95
CA LYS A 26 4.39 19.97 -7.47
C LYS A 26 5.07 19.41 -8.73
N GLU A 27 5.50 18.15 -8.69
CA GLU A 27 6.26 17.54 -9.78
C GLU A 27 5.37 17.07 -10.93
N TYR A 28 4.10 16.75 -10.65
CA TYR A 28 3.14 16.22 -11.64
C TYR A 28 1.79 16.96 -11.59
N PRO A 29 1.75 18.28 -11.83
CA PRO A 29 0.55 19.11 -11.63
C PRO A 29 -0.66 18.72 -12.50
N GLY A 30 -0.42 18.10 -13.67
CA GLY A 30 -1.48 17.61 -14.55
C GLY A 30 -2.06 16.24 -14.16
N GLN A 31 -1.47 15.55 -13.18
CA GLN A 31 -1.87 14.19 -12.82
C GLN A 31 -2.82 14.17 -11.63
N LYS A 32 -3.91 13.41 -11.75
CA LYS A 32 -4.89 13.22 -10.68
C LYS A 32 -4.40 12.16 -9.70
N VAL A 33 -3.60 12.58 -8.71
CA VAL A 33 -3.03 11.69 -7.69
C VAL A 33 -3.84 11.75 -6.39
N LYS A 34 -4.33 10.59 -5.92
CA LYS A 34 -5.02 10.45 -4.63
C LYS A 34 -4.13 9.71 -3.62
N CYS A 35 -3.70 10.41 -2.58
CA CYS A 35 -2.92 9.85 -1.47
C CYS A 35 -3.83 9.53 -0.28
N SER A 36 -3.84 8.26 0.18
CA SER A 36 -4.72 7.78 1.26
C SER A 36 -3.95 7.00 2.33
N ILE A 37 -4.32 7.18 3.61
CA ILE A 37 -3.89 6.32 4.71
C ILE A 37 -5.01 5.35 5.02
N MET A 38 -4.73 4.05 4.89
CA MET A 38 -5.65 2.99 5.25
C MET A 38 -5.22 2.30 6.54
N VAL A 39 -6.22 1.95 7.32
CA VAL A 39 -6.08 1.22 8.58
C VAL A 39 -6.83 -0.09 8.40
N SER A 40 -6.16 -1.21 8.63
CA SER A 40 -6.75 -2.55 8.53
C SER A 40 -5.94 -3.54 9.36
N ASP A 41 -6.62 -4.53 9.93
CA ASP A 41 -5.98 -5.61 10.69
C ASP A 41 -5.20 -6.57 9.76
N ASP A 42 -5.62 -6.68 8.49
CA ASP A 42 -4.91 -7.41 7.45
C ASP A 42 -4.73 -6.52 6.20
N VAL A 43 -3.48 -6.33 5.81
CA VAL A 43 -3.11 -5.41 4.72
C VAL A 43 -3.75 -5.81 3.39
N LEU A 44 -3.90 -7.11 3.10
CA LEU A 44 -4.46 -7.57 1.82
C LEU A 44 -5.98 -7.40 1.80
N ASN A 45 -6.67 -7.72 2.90
CA ASN A 45 -8.09 -7.47 3.07
C ASN A 45 -8.40 -5.98 2.90
N GLY A 46 -7.61 -5.11 3.54
CA GLY A 46 -7.70 -3.67 3.40
C GLY A 46 -7.49 -3.24 1.94
N LEU A 47 -6.42 -3.71 1.32
CA LEU A 47 -6.10 -3.39 -0.08
C LEU A 47 -7.22 -3.83 -1.04
N GLU A 48 -7.72 -5.06 -0.94
CA GLU A 48 -8.80 -5.57 -1.78
C GLU A 48 -10.09 -4.75 -1.61
N THR A 49 -10.43 -4.42 -0.36
CA THR A 49 -11.60 -3.59 -0.05
C THR A 49 -11.45 -2.21 -0.66
N TYR A 50 -10.26 -1.60 -0.54
CA TYR A 50 -9.97 -0.32 -1.17
C TYR A 50 -10.08 -0.38 -2.69
N MET A 51 -9.49 -1.40 -3.31
CA MET A 51 -9.51 -1.60 -4.75
C MET A 51 -10.93 -1.77 -5.29
N ARG A 52 -11.78 -2.51 -4.57
CA ARG A 52 -13.19 -2.68 -4.90
C ARG A 52 -13.96 -1.37 -4.80
N ASN A 53 -13.80 -0.65 -3.69
CA ASN A 53 -14.56 0.57 -3.41
C ASN A 53 -14.14 1.78 -4.27
N ASN A 54 -12.95 1.74 -4.86
CA ASN A 54 -12.42 2.83 -5.70
C ASN A 54 -12.25 2.40 -7.18
N ASN A 55 -12.82 1.27 -7.60
CA ASN A 55 -12.74 0.75 -8.97
C ASN A 55 -11.31 0.66 -9.53
N ILE A 56 -10.33 0.34 -8.67
CA ILE A 56 -8.92 0.25 -9.08
C ILE A 56 -8.75 -1.02 -9.92
N SER A 57 -8.36 -0.88 -11.19
CA SER A 57 -8.20 -2.01 -12.12
C SER A 57 -6.87 -2.75 -11.97
N MET A 58 -5.85 -2.11 -11.39
CA MET A 58 -4.48 -2.60 -11.32
C MET A 58 -3.77 -2.08 -10.08
N VAL A 59 -2.83 -2.85 -9.53
CA VAL A 59 -1.96 -2.41 -8.45
C VAL A 59 -0.49 -2.52 -8.86
N SER A 60 0.32 -1.56 -8.43
CA SER A 60 1.78 -1.64 -8.55
C SER A 60 2.44 -1.63 -7.16
N PHE A 61 3.53 -2.39 -7.04
CA PHE A 61 4.37 -2.42 -5.85
C PHE A 61 5.80 -2.06 -6.24
N ASN A 62 6.40 -1.13 -5.50
CA ASN A 62 7.84 -0.91 -5.52
C ASN A 62 8.48 -1.86 -4.51
N THR A 63 9.38 -2.71 -4.97
CA THR A 63 10.13 -3.64 -4.11
C THR A 63 11.60 -3.23 -4.10
N HIS A 64 12.11 -2.95 -2.90
CA HIS A 64 13.55 -2.86 -2.66
C HIS A 64 14.14 -4.24 -2.41
N LYS A 65 15.42 -4.43 -2.75
CA LYS A 65 16.16 -5.65 -2.47
C LYS A 65 16.13 -5.95 -0.96
N ARG A 66 15.47 -7.04 -0.59
CA ARG A 66 15.47 -7.56 0.78
C ARG A 66 16.75 -8.37 1.00
N ASN A 67 17.45 -8.18 2.12
CA ASN A 67 18.59 -9.04 2.48
C ASN A 67 18.15 -10.52 2.51
N LEU A 68 19.03 -11.44 2.09
CA LEU A 68 18.73 -12.88 1.93
C LEU A 68 18.00 -13.49 3.15
N PHE A 69 18.40 -13.13 4.37
CA PHE A 69 17.75 -13.59 5.60
C PHE A 69 16.29 -13.14 5.72
N THR A 70 15.94 -11.92 5.31
CA THR A 70 14.55 -11.43 5.38
C THR A 70 13.61 -12.04 4.32
N GLN A 71 14.16 -12.61 3.24
CA GLN A 71 13.42 -13.33 2.20
C GLN A 71 12.99 -14.74 2.65
N LEU A 72 13.77 -15.38 3.53
CA LEU A 72 13.49 -16.72 4.07
C LEU A 72 12.40 -16.71 5.17
N PHE A 73 12.30 -15.65 5.97
CA PHE A 73 11.44 -15.65 7.18
C PHE A 73 10.12 -14.87 7.07
N SER A 74 9.80 -14.24 5.92
CA SER A 74 8.47 -13.62 5.72
C SER A 74 8.08 -13.52 4.23
N PRO A 75 6.95 -14.11 3.79
CA PRO A 75 6.41 -13.81 2.47
C PRO A 75 6.10 -12.31 2.43
N SER A 76 6.74 -11.57 1.52
CA SER A 76 6.44 -10.14 1.35
C SER A 76 4.96 -9.95 1.03
N ILE A 77 4.39 -8.78 1.38
CA ILE A 77 3.03 -8.40 0.98
C ILE A 77 2.86 -8.58 -0.53
N THR A 78 3.89 -8.26 -1.32
CA THR A 78 3.95 -8.50 -2.76
C THR A 78 3.73 -9.97 -3.13
N ARG A 79 4.41 -10.93 -2.48
CA ARG A 79 4.23 -12.36 -2.76
C ARG A 79 2.80 -12.82 -2.44
N LYS A 80 2.24 -12.35 -1.31
CA LYS A 80 0.86 -12.69 -0.95
C LYS A 80 -0.17 -12.04 -1.88
N ALA A 81 0.09 -10.81 -2.34
CA ALA A 81 -0.74 -10.11 -3.31
C ALA A 81 -0.74 -10.84 -4.65
N LEU A 82 0.42 -11.26 -5.15
CA LEU A 82 0.54 -12.05 -6.39
C LEU A 82 -0.23 -13.38 -6.32
N SER A 83 -0.31 -14.02 -5.17
CA SER A 83 -1.05 -15.27 -5.01
C SER A 83 -2.56 -15.12 -4.82
N ARG A 84 -3.03 -13.91 -4.48
CA ARG A 84 -4.40 -13.69 -3.97
C ARG A 84 -5.21 -12.70 -4.83
N LEU A 85 -4.58 -11.66 -5.34
CA LEU A 85 -5.27 -10.64 -6.11
C LEU A 85 -5.62 -11.17 -7.50
N ILE A 86 -6.89 -11.02 -7.87
CA ILE A 86 -7.39 -11.37 -9.21
C ILE A 86 -6.95 -10.33 -10.25
N LYS A 87 -6.77 -9.08 -9.83
CA LYS A 87 -6.41 -7.96 -10.72
C LYS A 87 -4.90 -7.92 -11.00
N PRO A 88 -4.47 -7.40 -12.18
CA PRO A 88 -3.06 -7.32 -12.53
C PRO A 88 -2.21 -6.63 -11.46
N VAL A 89 -1.07 -7.25 -11.17
CA VAL A 89 -0.07 -6.77 -10.20
C VAL A 89 1.23 -6.51 -10.94
N PHE A 90 1.68 -5.25 -10.94
CA PHE A 90 3.01 -4.87 -11.44
C PHE A 90 3.99 -4.77 -10.29
N VAL A 91 5.17 -5.38 -10.43
CA VAL A 91 6.21 -5.32 -9.42
C VAL A 91 7.45 -4.67 -10.02
N PHE A 92 7.78 -3.47 -9.55
CA PHE A 92 9.03 -2.81 -9.87
C PHE A 92 10.11 -3.26 -8.89
N ARG A 93 11.24 -3.72 -9.40
CA ARG A 93 12.41 -4.10 -8.61
C ARG A 93 13.49 -3.06 -8.83
N SER A 94 13.88 -2.35 -7.77
CA SER A 94 15.11 -1.55 -7.81
C SER A 94 16.29 -2.49 -7.59
N GLU A 95 17.30 -2.41 -8.46
CA GLU A 95 18.58 -3.13 -8.28
C GLU A 95 19.36 -2.65 -7.06
#